data_AF-A0A2D8XEB9-F1
#
_entry.id   AF-A0A2D8XEB9-F1
#
_cell.length_a   1.000
_cell.length_b   1.000
_cell.length_c   1.000
_cell.angle_alpha   90.00
_cell.angle_beta   90.00
_cell.angle_gamma   90.00
#
_symmetry.space_group_name_H-M   'P 1'
#
loop_
_entity.id
_entity.type
_entity.pdbx_description
1 polymer ?
#
loop_
_entity_poly.entity_id
_entity_poly.type
_entity_poly.pdbx_seq_one_letter_code
_entity_poly.pdbx_strand_id
1 'polypeptide(L)'
;MIKKARKQVILHRKENYKMKEGKIWKILILFLLISHCAKAQFNVEEFCKKTFKFSTFYAAASGGTSISDVDVYSVSSGLETFTVQTPFDYNLAFGIRKIARFGYENRAQTFYDGTEDSWSDGANIGKVSGLEFLFEADIKRQEGVEYLDQNHFIRYVGNKYILKGEYLQDGFADIEYFETSQRYRHNIGKISLNVGLAQRMSEPYGYDPLKEWVALNNDIHYTYLAIQEGYNIDVYNSIYTDPNGNVVATSPEVWEEVAVPTMLANYVETKRNELDKKFQQSLVLGLDYYYYKKSFWLHTWANLMPWHYDDGGSFSYHNYNNGEQWYDYSGGLIFGYKYNKHLGVFAEGKYNKYWNREWYDFKCGINYVIF
;
A
#
# COMPACT_ATOMS: atom_id res chain seq x y z
N MET A 1 -22.14 -22.56 3.11
CA MET A 1 -20.93 -23.40 3.31
C MET A 1 -19.62 -22.61 3.44
N ILE A 2 -19.51 -21.39 2.91
CA ILE A 2 -18.35 -20.47 3.02
C ILE A 2 -17.86 -20.25 4.48
N LYS A 3 -18.76 -20.26 5.48
CA LYS A 3 -18.40 -20.18 6.91
C LYS A 3 -17.66 -21.41 7.45
N LYS A 4 -17.86 -22.61 6.87
CA LYS A 4 -17.24 -23.87 7.30
C LYS A 4 -15.80 -23.97 6.78
N ALA A 5 -15.56 -23.51 5.55
CA ALA A 5 -14.24 -23.39 4.93
C ALA A 5 -13.36 -22.33 5.64
N ARG A 6 -13.90 -21.14 5.93
CA ARG A 6 -13.20 -20.14 6.77
C ARG A 6 -12.81 -20.68 8.16
N LYS A 7 -13.61 -21.58 8.75
CA LYS A 7 -13.32 -22.19 10.06
C LYS A 7 -12.16 -23.19 10.01
N GLN A 8 -12.00 -23.93 8.90
CA GLN A 8 -10.86 -24.84 8.71
C GLN A 8 -9.56 -24.09 8.37
N VAL A 9 -9.64 -23.00 7.59
CA VAL A 9 -8.50 -22.09 7.33
C VAL A 9 -7.99 -21.43 8.62
N ILE A 10 -8.88 -21.06 9.55
CA ILE A 10 -8.51 -20.53 10.87
C ILE A 10 -7.86 -21.61 11.76
N LEU A 11 -8.29 -22.87 11.67
CA LEU A 11 -7.72 -23.98 12.43
C LEU A 11 -6.33 -24.37 11.93
N HIS A 12 -6.11 -24.37 10.61
CA HIS A 12 -4.79 -24.63 10.01
C HIS A 12 -3.79 -23.48 10.28
N ARG A 13 -4.28 -22.22 10.33
CA ARG A 13 -3.49 -21.09 10.86
C ARG A 13 -3.05 -21.31 12.31
N LYS A 14 -3.91 -21.87 13.18
CA LYS A 14 -3.58 -22.13 14.59
C LYS A 14 -2.50 -23.19 14.79
N GLU A 15 -2.42 -24.21 13.94
CA GLU A 15 -1.39 -25.26 14.04
C GLU A 15 0.00 -24.78 13.61
N ASN A 16 0.09 -23.92 12.58
CA ASN A 16 1.36 -23.29 12.18
C ASN A 16 1.89 -22.26 13.18
N TYR A 17 1.04 -21.70 14.05
CA TYR A 17 1.47 -20.84 15.16
C TYR A 17 2.18 -21.63 16.28
N LYS A 18 1.76 -22.88 16.55
CA LYS A 18 2.38 -23.72 17.60
C LYS A 18 3.83 -24.10 17.30
N MET A 19 4.22 -24.23 16.03
CA MET A 19 5.61 -24.50 15.61
C MET A 19 6.54 -23.28 15.72
N LYS A 20 6.00 -22.06 15.85
CA LYS A 20 6.78 -20.81 16.04
C LYS A 20 7.00 -20.43 17.51
N GLU A 21 6.32 -21.07 18.46
CA GLU A 21 6.37 -20.70 19.88
C GLU A 21 7.80 -20.80 20.48
N GLY A 22 8.60 -21.80 20.09
CA GLY A 22 9.97 -21.95 20.60
C GLY A 22 10.97 -20.88 20.13
N LYS A 23 10.74 -20.25 18.97
CA LYS A 23 11.54 -19.11 18.47
C LYS A 23 11.00 -17.78 19.00
N ILE A 24 9.67 -17.65 19.13
CA ILE A 24 9.01 -16.47 19.69
C ILE A 24 9.41 -16.27 21.16
N TRP A 25 9.53 -17.33 21.96
CA TRP A 25 9.99 -17.22 23.35
C TRP A 25 11.43 -16.73 23.47
N LYS A 26 12.34 -17.14 22.58
CA LYS A 26 13.72 -16.63 22.56
C LYS A 26 13.80 -15.16 22.14
N ILE A 27 12.96 -14.74 21.18
CA ILE A 27 12.86 -13.33 20.76
C ILE A 27 12.20 -12.48 21.85
N LEU A 28 11.15 -12.98 22.51
CA LEU A 28 10.50 -12.31 23.64
C LEU A 28 11.45 -12.16 24.84
N ILE A 29 12.22 -13.19 25.17
CA ILE A 29 13.25 -13.13 26.22
C ILE A 29 14.34 -12.12 25.84
N LEU A 30 14.76 -12.07 24.56
CA LEU A 30 15.71 -11.08 24.07
C LEU A 30 15.16 -9.65 24.15
N PHE A 31 13.90 -9.41 23.77
CA PHE A 31 13.21 -8.11 23.92
C PHE A 31 12.98 -7.75 25.40
N LEU A 32 12.70 -8.72 26.26
CA LEU A 32 12.59 -8.53 27.71
C LEU A 32 13.95 -8.19 28.34
N LEU A 33 15.04 -8.78 27.86
CA LEU A 33 16.40 -8.48 28.30
C LEU A 33 16.86 -7.11 27.78
N ILE A 34 16.59 -6.76 26.51
CA ILE A 34 16.87 -5.43 25.95
C ILE A 34 16.08 -4.34 26.67
N SER A 35 14.81 -4.59 27.01
CA SER A 35 13.99 -3.64 27.77
C SER A 35 14.45 -3.48 29.22
N HIS A 36 14.98 -4.53 29.86
CA HIS A 36 15.59 -4.44 31.19
C HIS A 36 16.96 -3.75 31.17
N CYS A 37 17.78 -3.95 30.14
CA CYS A 37 19.04 -3.22 29.95
C CYS A 37 18.82 -1.72 29.64
N ALA A 38 17.76 -1.37 28.92
CA ALA A 38 17.40 0.03 28.65
C ALA A 38 17.01 0.78 29.94
N LYS A 39 16.29 0.14 30.89
CA LYS A 39 15.91 0.80 32.15
C LYS A 39 17.09 1.17 33.06
N ALA A 40 18.27 0.55 32.88
CA ALA A 40 19.44 0.81 33.70
C ALA A 40 20.21 2.09 33.30
N GLN A 41 19.96 2.65 32.11
CA GLN A 41 20.61 3.86 31.60
C GLN A 41 19.65 4.92 31.04
N PHE A 42 18.37 4.59 30.83
CA PHE A 42 17.37 5.47 30.22
C PHE A 42 16.21 5.76 31.16
N ASN A 43 15.95 7.05 31.43
CA ASN A 43 14.68 7.47 32.01
C ASN A 43 13.59 7.32 30.95
N VAL A 44 12.88 6.19 30.99
CA VAL A 44 11.82 5.83 30.03
C VAL A 44 10.72 6.89 30.00
N GLU A 45 10.38 7.49 31.15
CA GLU A 45 9.36 8.52 31.21
C GLU A 45 9.79 9.79 30.47
N GLU A 46 11.04 10.22 30.67
CA GLU A 46 11.60 11.38 29.98
C GLU A 46 11.75 11.13 28.47
N PHE A 47 12.15 9.91 28.09
CA PHE A 47 12.23 9.50 26.69
C PHE A 47 10.85 9.50 26.03
N CYS A 48 9.85 8.85 26.62
CA CYS A 48 8.49 8.84 26.10
C CYS A 48 7.92 10.27 25.99
N LYS A 49 8.11 11.11 27.02
CA LYS A 49 7.68 12.51 27.00
C LYS A 49 8.33 13.27 25.84
N LYS A 50 9.64 13.13 25.61
CA LYS A 50 10.35 13.82 24.50
C LYS A 50 9.96 13.28 23.13
N THR A 51 9.86 11.96 23.00
CA THR A 51 9.52 11.26 21.75
C THR A 51 8.09 11.60 21.32
N PHE A 52 7.12 11.49 22.23
CA PHE A 52 5.70 11.77 21.91
C PHE A 52 5.30 13.24 22.04
N LYS A 53 6.20 14.14 22.47
CA LYS A 53 5.91 15.60 22.49
C LYS A 53 5.49 16.08 21.10
N PHE A 54 4.37 16.81 21.03
CA PHE A 54 3.73 17.30 19.80
C PHE A 54 3.11 16.23 18.88
N SER A 55 3.02 14.99 19.35
CA SER A 55 2.31 13.95 18.61
C SER A 55 0.81 14.09 18.83
N THR A 56 0.03 13.75 17.82
CA THR A 56 -1.43 13.72 17.91
C THR A 56 -1.91 12.32 17.61
N PHE A 57 -2.73 11.77 18.51
CA PHE A 57 -3.51 10.57 18.27
C PHE A 57 -4.89 10.99 17.78
N TYR A 58 -5.42 10.28 16.79
CA TYR A 58 -6.73 10.54 16.22
C TYR A 58 -7.43 9.23 15.83
N ALA A 59 -8.76 9.30 15.85
CA ALA A 59 -9.65 8.27 15.37
C ALA A 59 -10.85 8.98 14.75
N ALA A 60 -11.22 8.58 13.54
CA ALA A 60 -12.28 9.23 12.78
C ALA A 60 -13.08 8.20 11.97
N ALA A 61 -14.34 8.56 11.73
CA ALA A 61 -15.25 7.77 10.93
C ALA A 61 -15.97 8.72 9.97
N SER A 62 -15.96 8.39 8.68
CA SER A 62 -16.71 9.08 7.64
C SER A 62 -17.52 8.08 6.83
N GLY A 63 -18.63 8.54 6.28
CA GLY A 63 -19.55 7.73 5.47
C GLY A 63 -20.04 8.53 4.27
N GLY A 64 -20.19 7.87 3.13
CA GLY A 64 -20.57 8.45 1.86
C GLY A 64 -21.72 7.70 1.18
N THR A 65 -22.14 8.21 0.03
CA THR A 65 -23.06 7.49 -0.85
C THR A 65 -22.31 6.35 -1.56
N SER A 66 -22.98 5.20 -1.74
CA SER A 66 -22.42 4.09 -2.53
C SER A 66 -22.61 4.33 -4.03
N ILE A 67 -22.05 3.43 -4.85
CA ILE A 67 -22.49 3.27 -6.24
C ILE A 67 -23.99 2.99 -6.27
N SER A 68 -24.68 3.48 -7.32
CA SER A 68 -26.12 3.25 -7.47
C SER A 68 -26.45 1.77 -7.44
N ASP A 69 -27.55 1.41 -6.77
CA ASP A 69 -28.11 0.07 -6.84
C ASP A 69 -28.32 -0.33 -8.31
N VAL A 70 -28.04 -1.60 -8.63
CA VAL A 70 -28.17 -2.13 -9.98
C VAL A 70 -29.41 -3.01 -10.05
N ASP A 71 -30.36 -2.60 -10.90
CA ASP A 71 -31.50 -3.43 -11.25
C ASP A 71 -31.09 -4.45 -12.31
N VAL A 72 -31.16 -5.73 -11.96
CA VAL A 72 -30.92 -6.85 -12.86
C VAL A 72 -32.27 -7.36 -13.35
N TYR A 73 -32.45 -7.34 -14.67
CA TYR A 73 -33.65 -7.87 -15.34
C TYR A 73 -33.36 -9.28 -15.84
N SER A 74 -34.19 -10.26 -15.47
CA SER A 74 -34.13 -11.62 -16.00
C SER A 74 -35.48 -12.04 -16.59
N VAL A 75 -35.42 -12.93 -17.58
CA VAL A 75 -36.61 -13.50 -18.23
C VAL A 75 -36.60 -15.01 -18.00
N SER A 76 -37.42 -15.47 -17.05
CA SER A 76 -37.58 -16.90 -16.71
C SER A 76 -38.98 -17.39 -17.10
N SER A 77 -40.02 -16.77 -16.55
CA SER A 77 -41.44 -17.01 -16.82
C SER A 77 -42.29 -15.71 -16.75
N GLY A 78 -41.62 -14.59 -17.01
CA GLY A 78 -42.10 -13.20 -16.89
C GLY A 78 -40.89 -12.26 -16.81
N LEU A 79 -41.09 -10.94 -16.78
CA LEU A 79 -40.02 -10.00 -16.44
C LEU A 79 -39.84 -10.02 -14.92
N GLU A 80 -38.70 -10.52 -14.46
CA GLU A 80 -38.33 -10.47 -13.05
C GLU A 80 -37.25 -9.39 -12.87
N THR A 81 -37.46 -8.48 -11.91
CA THR A 81 -36.51 -7.43 -11.55
C THR A 81 -35.93 -7.73 -10.17
N PHE A 82 -34.61 -7.85 -10.10
CA PHE A 82 -33.88 -8.00 -8.85
C PHE A 82 -32.98 -6.79 -8.63
N THR A 83 -33.21 -6.02 -7.58
CA THR A 83 -32.32 -4.91 -7.20
C THR A 83 -31.18 -5.45 -6.34
N VAL A 84 -29.95 -5.35 -6.84
CA VAL A 84 -28.75 -5.65 -6.06
C VAL A 84 -28.41 -4.41 -5.24
N GLN A 85 -28.67 -4.47 -3.93
CA GLN A 85 -28.35 -3.38 -3.01
C GLN A 85 -26.84 -3.24 -2.81
N THR A 86 -26.34 -2.02 -2.96
CA THR A 86 -24.94 -1.66 -2.73
C THR A 86 -24.81 -0.91 -1.39
N PRO A 87 -24.23 -1.53 -0.34
CA PRO A 87 -24.03 -0.88 0.95
C PRO A 87 -23.22 0.42 0.83
N PHE A 88 -23.50 1.36 1.75
CA PHE A 88 -22.83 2.67 1.83
C PHE A 88 -21.31 2.55 1.94
N ASP A 89 -20.61 3.49 1.33
CA ASP A 89 -19.16 3.62 1.42
C ASP A 89 -18.79 4.25 2.77
N TYR A 90 -17.68 3.80 3.35
CA TYR A 90 -17.23 4.25 4.67
C TYR A 90 -15.71 4.32 4.72
N ASN A 91 -15.19 5.16 5.62
CA ASN A 91 -13.78 5.17 5.97
C ASN A 91 -13.64 5.33 7.49
N LEU A 92 -13.00 4.35 8.12
CA LEU A 92 -12.62 4.35 9.53
C LEU A 92 -11.11 4.51 9.63
N ALA A 93 -10.67 5.68 10.05
CA ALA A 93 -9.26 6.06 10.13
C ALA A 93 -8.78 6.10 11.58
N PHE A 94 -7.61 5.52 11.85
CA PHE A 94 -6.97 5.57 13.15
C PHE A 94 -5.49 5.84 12.99
N GLY A 95 -4.94 6.78 13.77
CA GLY A 95 -3.51 7.03 13.69
C GLY A 95 -2.89 7.81 14.83
N ILE A 96 -1.56 7.78 14.84
CA ILE A 96 -0.73 8.65 15.65
C ILE A 96 0.36 9.26 14.78
N ARG A 97 0.48 10.59 14.80
CA ARG A 97 1.46 11.30 13.98
C ARG A 97 2.24 12.36 14.76
N LYS A 98 3.49 12.56 14.35
CA LYS A 98 4.36 13.66 14.76
C LYS A 98 5.15 14.13 13.54
N ILE A 99 4.59 15.11 12.83
CA ILE A 99 5.17 15.68 11.61
C ILE A 99 5.06 17.19 11.69
N ALA A 100 6.13 17.90 11.32
CA ALA A 100 6.12 19.36 11.32
C ALA A 100 5.57 19.89 10.00
N ARG A 101 4.43 20.58 10.06
CA ARG A 101 3.77 21.15 8.87
C ARG A 101 4.61 22.19 8.16
N PHE A 102 4.73 22.09 6.83
CA PHE A 102 5.44 23.05 5.98
C PHE A 102 4.77 24.43 5.96
N GLY A 103 5.49 25.47 5.51
CA GLY A 103 4.98 26.84 5.54
C GLY A 103 3.76 27.09 4.64
N TYR A 104 3.59 26.26 3.60
CA TYR A 104 2.48 26.34 2.66
C TYR A 104 1.25 25.54 3.11
N GLU A 105 1.39 24.66 4.10
CA GLU A 105 0.29 23.86 4.62
C GLU A 105 -0.59 24.71 5.52
N ASN A 106 -1.88 24.75 5.19
CA ASN A 106 -2.86 25.44 6.00
C ASN A 106 -3.36 24.51 7.12
N ARG A 107 -3.62 25.06 8.30
CA ARG A 107 -4.36 24.36 9.36
C ARG A 107 -5.86 24.67 9.17
N ALA A 108 -6.39 24.25 8.02
CA ALA A 108 -7.78 24.52 7.67
C ALA A 108 -8.76 23.77 8.59
N GLN A 109 -8.40 22.55 9.02
CA GLN A 109 -9.18 21.76 9.95
C GLN A 109 -8.61 21.84 11.38
N THR A 110 -9.51 21.92 12.36
CA THR A 110 -9.16 21.94 13.79
C THR A 110 -8.78 20.54 14.29
N PHE A 111 -9.37 19.50 13.68
CA PHE A 111 -9.23 18.10 14.06
C PHE A 111 -8.57 17.29 12.93
N TYR A 112 -7.86 16.23 13.32
CA TYR A 112 -7.34 15.23 12.40
C TYR A 112 -8.42 14.17 12.19
N ASP A 113 -8.75 13.87 10.95
CA ASP A 113 -9.83 12.95 10.58
C ASP A 113 -9.39 11.80 9.64
N GLY A 114 -8.08 11.64 9.43
CA GLY A 114 -7.52 10.65 8.52
C GLY A 114 -7.72 10.97 7.03
N THR A 115 -8.33 12.10 6.70
CA THR A 115 -8.42 12.59 5.31
C THR A 115 -7.38 13.67 5.00
N GLU A 116 -6.49 13.94 5.96
CA GLU A 116 -5.42 14.91 5.79
C GLU A 116 -4.33 14.35 4.85
N ASP A 117 -4.56 14.45 3.54
CA ASP A 117 -3.53 14.19 2.53
C ASP A 117 -2.46 15.28 2.58
N SER A 118 -1.43 15.03 3.38
CA SER A 118 -0.20 15.81 3.34
C SER A 118 0.71 15.22 2.27
N TRP A 119 0.60 15.75 1.05
CA TRP A 119 1.47 15.40 -0.08
C TRP A 119 2.95 15.41 0.26
N SER A 120 3.34 16.28 1.19
CA SER A 120 4.72 16.48 1.63
C SER A 120 5.24 15.38 2.54
N ASP A 121 4.39 14.49 3.06
CA ASP A 121 4.81 13.37 3.91
C ASP A 121 5.72 12.41 3.12
N GLY A 122 5.55 12.35 1.79
CA GLY A 122 6.40 11.62 0.85
C GLY A 122 7.80 12.23 0.61
N ALA A 123 8.08 13.45 1.07
CA ALA A 123 9.41 14.06 0.95
C ALA A 123 10.47 13.28 1.74
N ASN A 124 11.76 13.35 1.38
CA ASN A 124 12.80 12.67 2.16
C ASN A 124 13.15 13.44 3.44
N ILE A 125 12.77 14.72 3.51
CA ILE A 125 13.04 15.60 4.64
C ILE A 125 11.74 16.22 5.15
N GLY A 126 11.62 16.33 6.48
CA GLY A 126 10.61 17.17 7.11
C GLY A 126 11.05 18.64 7.18
N LYS A 127 10.13 19.50 7.62
CA LYS A 127 10.45 20.92 7.86
C LYS A 127 11.50 21.12 8.95
N VAL A 128 11.52 20.25 9.94
CA VAL A 128 12.43 20.33 11.10
C VAL A 128 13.34 19.12 11.14
N SER A 129 14.59 19.33 11.55
CA SER A 129 15.50 18.23 11.85
C SER A 129 15.04 17.51 13.13
N GLY A 130 15.12 16.19 13.13
CA GLY A 130 14.72 15.36 14.26
C GLY A 130 13.92 14.13 13.84
N LEU A 131 13.21 13.57 14.82
CA LEU A 131 12.38 12.39 14.66
C LEU A 131 10.96 12.77 14.29
N GLU A 132 10.49 12.25 13.17
CA GLU A 132 9.12 12.32 12.67
C GLU A 132 8.55 10.91 12.52
N PHE A 133 7.25 10.76 12.72
CA PHE A 133 6.57 9.49 12.48
C PHE A 133 5.10 9.69 12.13
N LEU A 134 4.57 8.73 11.38
CA LEU A 134 3.15 8.52 11.08
C LEU A 134 2.87 7.04 11.31
N PHE A 135 1.80 6.73 12.01
CA PHE A 135 1.25 5.39 12.02
C PHE A 135 -0.24 5.54 11.78
N GLU A 136 -0.71 5.12 10.61
CA GLU A 136 -2.09 5.28 10.16
C GLU A 136 -2.60 3.97 9.57
N ALA A 137 -3.85 3.64 9.90
CA ALA A 137 -4.57 2.52 9.32
C ALA A 137 -6.01 2.94 9.03
N ASP A 138 -6.43 2.68 7.80
CA ASP A 138 -7.73 3.05 7.28
C ASP A 138 -8.46 1.80 6.80
N ILE A 139 -9.66 1.58 7.36
CA ILE A 139 -10.58 0.56 6.88
C ILE A 139 -11.61 1.29 6.03
N LYS A 140 -11.47 1.16 4.71
CA LYS A 140 -12.28 1.87 3.74
C LYS A 140 -13.11 0.92 2.88
N ARG A 141 -14.31 1.34 2.54
CA ARG A 141 -15.13 0.74 1.49
C ARG A 141 -15.38 1.81 0.45
N GLN A 142 -15.01 1.50 -0.78
CA GLN A 142 -15.19 2.38 -1.93
C GLN A 142 -15.69 1.56 -3.11
N GLU A 143 -16.76 2.03 -3.75
CA GLU A 143 -17.34 1.39 -4.94
C GLU A 143 -17.69 -0.10 -4.70
N GLY A 144 -18.11 -0.43 -3.47
CA GLY A 144 -18.48 -1.79 -3.10
C GLY A 144 -17.31 -2.73 -2.77
N VAL A 145 -16.07 -2.27 -2.86
CA VAL A 145 -14.87 -3.03 -2.49
C VAL A 145 -14.32 -2.52 -1.17
N GLU A 146 -13.98 -3.45 -0.27
CA GLU A 146 -13.34 -3.14 1.01
C GLU A 146 -11.82 -3.22 0.88
N TYR A 147 -11.14 -2.18 1.35
CA TYR A 147 -9.69 -2.07 1.34
C TYR A 147 -9.19 -1.80 2.76
N LEU A 148 -8.01 -2.32 3.06
CA LEU A 148 -7.24 -1.96 4.23
C LEU A 148 -6.00 -1.22 3.76
N ASP A 149 -5.93 0.06 4.09
CA ASP A 149 -4.76 0.87 3.83
C ASP A 149 -3.98 1.07 5.13
N GLN A 150 -2.66 1.02 5.03
CA GLN A 150 -1.78 1.27 6.16
C GLN A 150 -0.59 2.09 5.69
N ASN A 151 -0.30 3.16 6.40
CA ASN A 151 0.87 3.98 6.17
C ASN A 151 1.57 4.22 7.51
N HIS A 152 2.66 3.50 7.72
CA HIS A 152 3.46 3.59 8.94
C HIS A 152 4.88 3.98 8.56
N PHE A 153 5.35 5.15 8.95
CA PHE A 153 6.75 5.50 8.82
C PHE A 153 7.34 6.11 10.08
N ILE A 154 8.62 5.89 10.25
CA ILE A 154 9.48 6.58 11.20
C ILE A 154 10.69 7.11 10.44
N ARG A 155 10.95 8.40 10.60
CA ARG A 155 12.03 9.09 9.88
C ARG A 155 12.82 9.95 10.85
N TYR A 156 14.14 9.78 10.85
CA TYR A 156 15.06 10.68 11.53
C TYR A 156 15.86 11.47 10.50
N VAL A 157 15.74 12.79 10.55
CA VAL A 157 16.43 13.72 9.66
C VAL A 157 17.51 14.46 10.45
N GLY A 158 18.77 14.08 10.23
CA GLY A 158 19.95 14.79 10.74
C GLY A 158 20.55 15.75 9.71
N ASN A 159 21.64 16.43 10.11
CA ASN A 159 22.37 17.34 9.22
C ASN A 159 23.14 16.60 8.12
N LYS A 160 23.66 15.39 8.41
CA LYS A 160 24.52 14.60 7.52
C LYS A 160 23.94 13.24 7.14
N TYR A 161 22.85 12.82 7.75
CA TYR A 161 22.26 11.50 7.50
C TYR A 161 20.74 11.52 7.69
N ILE A 162 20.09 10.59 7.00
CA ILE A 162 18.65 10.32 7.07
C ILE A 162 18.50 8.82 7.35
N LEU A 163 17.67 8.48 8.32
CA LEU A 163 17.23 7.11 8.59
C LEU A 163 15.72 7.06 8.41
N LYS A 164 15.21 6.13 7.61
CA LYS A 164 13.77 5.95 7.41
C LYS A 164 13.42 4.48 7.55
N GLY A 165 12.34 4.17 8.26
CA GLY A 165 11.63 2.90 8.21
C GLY A 165 10.19 3.17 7.80
N GLU A 166 9.66 2.41 6.86
CA GLU A 166 8.32 2.59 6.30
C GLU A 166 7.68 1.22 6.09
N TYR A 167 6.42 1.08 6.45
CA TYR A 167 5.52 0.02 6.02
C TYR A 167 4.37 0.70 5.30
N LEU A 168 4.19 0.35 4.04
CA LEU A 168 3.09 0.83 3.21
C LEU A 168 2.27 -0.38 2.77
N GLN A 169 0.95 -0.28 2.94
CA GLN A 169 -0.03 -1.16 2.33
C GLN A 169 -1.10 -0.27 1.71
N ASP A 170 -1.24 -0.33 0.40
CA ASP A 170 -2.30 0.34 -0.34
C ASP A 170 -3.10 -0.75 -1.06
N GLY A 171 -4.32 -0.97 -0.57
CA GLY A 171 -5.20 -2.02 -1.09
C GLY A 171 -5.71 -1.73 -2.50
N PHE A 172 -5.72 -0.45 -2.91
CA PHE A 172 -6.19 -0.04 -4.24
C PHE A 172 -5.10 -0.19 -5.29
N ALA A 173 -3.86 0.20 -4.98
CA ALA A 173 -2.71 -0.01 -5.85
C ALA A 173 -2.13 -1.44 -5.79
N ASP A 174 -2.67 -2.29 -4.92
CA ASP A 174 -2.23 -3.67 -4.67
C ASP A 174 -0.71 -3.72 -4.40
N ILE A 175 -0.27 -2.89 -3.45
CA ILE A 175 1.13 -2.77 -3.05
C ILE A 175 1.29 -2.83 -1.53
N GLU A 176 2.20 -3.68 -1.08
CA GLU A 176 2.59 -3.92 0.30
C GLU A 176 4.11 -4.08 0.36
N TYR A 177 4.79 -3.17 1.08
CA TYR A 177 6.21 -3.32 1.34
C TYR A 177 6.61 -2.72 2.69
N PHE A 178 7.70 -3.23 3.23
CA PHE A 178 8.45 -2.64 4.32
C PHE A 178 9.80 -2.17 3.80
N GLU A 179 10.11 -0.88 3.89
CA GLU A 179 11.40 -0.30 3.53
C GLU A 179 12.15 0.18 4.77
N THR A 180 13.45 -0.08 4.82
CA THR A 180 14.36 0.68 5.68
C THR A 180 15.46 1.29 4.84
N SER A 181 15.79 2.56 5.06
CA SER A 181 16.88 3.21 4.33
C SER A 181 17.79 4.02 5.23
N GLN A 182 19.08 4.00 4.88
CA GLN A 182 20.14 4.76 5.53
C GLN A 182 20.85 5.58 4.46
N ARG A 183 20.76 6.91 4.57
CA ARG A 183 21.23 7.81 3.52
C ARG A 183 22.15 8.86 4.10
N TYR A 184 23.29 9.07 3.46
CA TYR A 184 24.13 10.25 3.68
C TYR A 184 23.47 11.45 3.02
N ARG A 185 23.46 12.59 3.70
CA ARG A 185 22.82 13.83 3.28
C ARG A 185 23.86 14.94 3.10
N HIS A 186 23.80 15.62 1.97
CA HIS A 186 24.60 16.80 1.66
C HIS A 186 23.68 17.97 1.27
N ASN A 187 23.77 19.06 2.04
CA ASN A 187 22.94 20.25 1.83
C ASN A 187 23.70 21.31 1.05
N ILE A 188 23.13 21.75 -0.07
CA ILE A 188 23.63 22.83 -0.93
C ILE A 188 22.56 23.93 -0.97
N GLY A 189 22.64 24.85 0.01
CA GLY A 189 21.66 25.92 0.15
C GLY A 189 20.26 25.39 0.49
N LYS A 190 19.33 25.47 -0.48
CA LYS A 190 17.95 24.96 -0.37
C LYS A 190 17.74 23.58 -0.98
N ILE A 191 18.76 23.05 -1.66
CA ILE A 191 18.76 21.70 -2.22
C ILE A 191 19.42 20.76 -1.21
N SER A 192 18.79 19.63 -0.95
CA SER A 192 19.32 18.55 -0.13
C SER A 192 19.47 17.33 -1.02
N LEU A 193 20.71 16.93 -1.29
CA LEU A 193 21.02 15.70 -2.00
C LEU A 193 21.28 14.60 -0.97
N ASN A 194 20.82 13.39 -1.24
CA ASN A 194 21.10 12.24 -0.40
C ASN A 194 21.43 11.00 -1.22
N VAL A 195 22.30 10.13 -0.67
CA VAL A 195 22.69 8.86 -1.28
C VAL A 195 22.83 7.82 -0.18
N GLY A 196 22.37 6.60 -0.43
CA GLY A 196 22.36 5.57 0.59
C GLY A 196 21.99 4.19 0.09
N LEU A 197 21.65 3.35 1.06
CA LEU A 197 21.14 2.00 0.84
C LEU A 197 19.71 1.92 1.36
N ALA A 198 18.86 1.24 0.60
CA ALA A 198 17.50 0.87 0.97
C ALA A 198 17.38 -0.65 1.01
N GLN A 199 16.72 -1.17 2.03
CA GLN A 199 16.40 -2.57 2.22
C GLN A 199 14.88 -2.69 2.23
N ARG A 200 14.32 -3.40 1.24
CA ARG A 200 12.87 -3.59 1.11
C ARG A 200 12.49 -5.04 1.32
N MET A 201 11.43 -5.25 2.09
CA MET A 201 10.73 -6.52 2.24
C MET A 201 9.36 -6.39 1.58
N SER A 202 9.15 -7.05 0.46
CA SER A 202 7.90 -6.95 -0.30
C SER A 202 7.38 -8.32 -0.69
N GLU A 203 6.14 -8.35 -1.17
CA GLU A 203 5.69 -9.48 -1.97
C GLU A 203 6.55 -9.61 -3.25
N PRO A 204 6.64 -10.82 -3.84
CA PRO A 204 7.32 -11.03 -5.11
C PRO A 204 6.51 -10.42 -6.25
N TYR A 205 6.60 -9.10 -6.38
CA TYR A 205 6.04 -8.38 -7.51
C TYR A 205 6.67 -8.86 -8.82
N GLY A 206 5.87 -8.86 -9.90
CA GLY A 206 6.29 -9.39 -11.21
C GLY A 206 6.10 -10.90 -11.40
N TYR A 207 5.80 -11.67 -10.35
CA TYR A 207 5.41 -13.07 -10.51
C TYR A 207 3.97 -13.18 -11.05
N ASP A 208 3.86 -13.68 -12.28
CA ASP A 208 2.60 -14.04 -12.88
C ASP A 208 2.45 -15.57 -12.88
N PRO A 209 1.67 -16.15 -11.94
CA PRO A 209 1.45 -17.59 -11.89
C PRO A 209 0.64 -18.11 -13.09
N LEU A 210 -0.03 -17.24 -13.85
CA LEU A 210 -0.76 -17.64 -15.06
C LEU A 210 0.16 -17.77 -16.28
N LYS A 211 1.38 -17.23 -16.24
CA LYS A 211 2.31 -17.26 -17.36
C LYS A 211 2.65 -18.67 -17.85
N GLU A 212 2.65 -19.66 -16.96
CA GLU A 212 2.87 -21.07 -17.31
C GLU A 212 1.65 -21.71 -18.01
N TRP A 213 0.48 -21.10 -17.87
CA TRP A 213 -0.80 -21.54 -18.43
C TRP A 213 -1.15 -20.84 -19.74
N VAL A 214 -0.39 -19.81 -20.12
CA VAL A 214 -0.54 -19.07 -21.38
C VAL A 214 0.19 -19.83 -22.49
N ALA A 215 -0.56 -20.23 -23.51
CA ALA A 215 -0.03 -20.83 -24.73
C ALA A 215 0.71 -19.81 -25.59
N LEU A 216 1.51 -20.30 -26.56
CA LEU A 216 2.30 -19.47 -27.48
C LEU A 216 1.46 -18.47 -28.32
N ASN A 217 0.15 -18.70 -28.44
CA ASN A 217 -0.81 -17.83 -29.11
C ASN A 217 -1.50 -16.83 -28.16
N ASN A 218 -1.05 -16.73 -26.91
CA ASN A 218 -1.60 -15.87 -25.85
C ASN A 218 -2.98 -16.30 -25.31
N ASP A 219 -3.42 -17.53 -25.60
CA ASP A 219 -4.62 -18.12 -25.00
C ASP A 219 -4.27 -18.82 -23.68
N ILE A 220 -5.14 -18.72 -22.68
CA ILE A 220 -4.96 -19.41 -21.38
C ILE A 220 -5.65 -20.78 -21.42
N HIS A 221 -4.95 -21.83 -21.03
CA HIS A 221 -5.54 -23.18 -20.85
C HIS A 221 -6.37 -23.28 -19.56
N TYR A 222 -7.36 -22.41 -19.39
CA TYR A 222 -8.14 -22.28 -18.14
C TYR A 222 -8.91 -23.53 -17.76
N THR A 223 -9.39 -24.33 -18.73
CA THR A 223 -10.11 -25.59 -18.48
C THR A 223 -9.23 -26.61 -17.78
N TYR A 224 -7.97 -26.73 -18.22
CA TYR A 224 -7.04 -27.69 -17.63
C TYR A 224 -6.61 -27.25 -16.22
N LEU A 225 -6.33 -25.95 -16.05
CA LEU A 225 -6.08 -25.36 -14.74
C LEU A 225 -7.28 -25.57 -13.78
N ALA A 226 -8.51 -25.34 -14.24
CA ALA A 226 -9.71 -25.58 -13.44
C ALA A 226 -9.80 -27.03 -12.94
N ILE A 227 -9.53 -28.00 -13.81
CA ILE A 227 -9.52 -29.43 -13.44
C ILE A 227 -8.43 -29.73 -12.41
N GLN A 228 -7.23 -29.14 -12.55
CA GLN A 228 -6.15 -29.31 -11.56
C GLN A 228 -6.51 -28.71 -10.19
N GLU A 229 -7.17 -27.56 -10.18
CA GLU A 229 -7.69 -26.94 -8.96
C GLU A 229 -8.89 -27.70 -8.36
N GLY A 230 -9.37 -28.75 -9.04
CA GLY A 230 -10.40 -29.68 -8.55
C GLY A 230 -11.82 -29.34 -9.01
N TYR A 231 -12.00 -28.45 -9.98
CA TYR A 231 -13.30 -28.20 -10.59
C TYR A 231 -13.73 -29.39 -11.46
N ASN A 232 -15.02 -29.66 -11.47
CA ASN A 232 -15.64 -30.63 -12.37
C ASN A 232 -16.42 -29.90 -13.46
N ILE A 233 -16.26 -30.36 -14.70
CA ILE A 233 -16.78 -29.73 -15.91
C ILE A 233 -17.60 -30.79 -16.64
N ASP A 234 -18.91 -30.83 -16.39
CA ASP A 234 -19.83 -31.69 -17.12
C ASP A 234 -20.50 -30.89 -18.23
N VAL A 235 -19.80 -30.82 -19.38
CA VAL A 235 -20.28 -30.10 -20.57
C VAL A 235 -21.58 -30.71 -21.11
N TYR A 236 -21.75 -32.04 -20.99
CA TYR A 236 -22.93 -32.73 -21.52
C TYR A 236 -24.21 -32.35 -20.77
N ASN A 237 -24.12 -32.26 -19.45
CA ASN A 237 -25.25 -31.81 -18.62
C ASN A 237 -25.23 -30.30 -18.34
N SER A 238 -24.24 -29.56 -18.85
CA SER A 238 -24.00 -28.13 -18.58
C SER A 238 -23.90 -27.81 -17.08
N ILE A 239 -23.30 -28.71 -16.29
CA ILE A 239 -23.13 -28.55 -14.85
C ILE A 239 -21.63 -28.39 -14.55
N TYR A 240 -21.28 -27.26 -13.92
CA TYR A 240 -19.91 -26.96 -13.52
C TYR A 240 -19.86 -26.84 -12.00
N THR A 241 -18.97 -27.58 -11.34
CA THR A 241 -18.88 -27.58 -9.87
C THR A 241 -17.51 -27.16 -9.37
N ASP A 242 -17.49 -26.43 -8.24
CA ASP A 242 -16.28 -26.12 -7.49
C ASP A 242 -15.65 -27.38 -6.85
N PRO A 243 -14.43 -27.27 -6.29
CA PRO A 243 -13.76 -28.39 -5.62
C PRO A 243 -14.49 -28.93 -4.38
N ASN A 244 -15.47 -28.18 -3.86
CA ASN A 244 -16.32 -28.61 -2.74
C ASN A 244 -17.62 -29.29 -3.22
N GLY A 245 -17.82 -29.43 -4.54
CA GLY A 245 -19.01 -30.02 -5.16
C GLY A 245 -20.21 -29.08 -5.26
N ASN A 246 -20.05 -27.76 -5.06
CA ASN A 246 -21.12 -26.79 -5.27
C ASN A 246 -21.22 -26.43 -6.75
N VAL A 247 -22.43 -26.35 -7.29
CA VAL A 247 -22.66 -25.87 -8.66
C VAL A 247 -22.32 -24.39 -8.74
N VAL A 248 -21.36 -24.03 -9.60
CA VAL A 248 -20.89 -22.66 -9.82
C VAL A 248 -21.39 -22.07 -11.14
N ALA A 249 -21.74 -22.92 -12.10
CA ALA A 249 -22.39 -22.50 -13.33
C ALA A 249 -23.31 -23.61 -13.85
N THR A 250 -24.38 -23.21 -14.54
CA THR A 250 -25.33 -24.11 -15.23
C THR A 250 -25.39 -23.83 -16.74
N SER A 251 -24.50 -22.98 -17.24
CA SER A 251 -24.31 -22.71 -18.67
C SER A 251 -22.84 -22.41 -18.96
N PRO A 252 -22.35 -22.67 -20.19
CA PRO A 252 -20.99 -22.33 -20.60
C PRO A 252 -20.67 -20.82 -20.45
N GLU A 253 -21.65 -19.95 -20.70
CA GLU A 253 -21.46 -18.49 -20.62
C GLU A 253 -21.21 -18.04 -19.18
N VAL A 254 -22.00 -18.53 -18.23
CA VAL A 254 -21.80 -18.25 -16.79
C VAL A 254 -20.47 -18.85 -16.30
N TRP A 255 -20.10 -20.01 -16.85
CA TRP A 255 -18.80 -20.62 -16.57
C TRP A 255 -17.64 -19.73 -17.02
N GLU A 256 -17.67 -19.24 -18.25
CA GLU A 256 -16.58 -18.45 -18.83
C GLU A 256 -16.53 -17.01 -18.33
N GLU A 257 -17.67 -16.35 -18.11
CA GLU A 257 -17.70 -14.93 -17.74
C GLU A 257 -17.60 -14.68 -16.23
N VAL A 258 -17.95 -15.68 -15.40
CA VAL A 258 -18.03 -15.50 -13.94
C VAL A 258 -17.17 -16.52 -13.20
N ALA A 259 -17.36 -17.82 -13.47
CA ALA A 259 -16.70 -18.85 -12.67
C ALA A 259 -15.20 -18.96 -12.97
N VAL A 260 -14.81 -18.91 -14.25
CA VAL A 260 -13.41 -18.96 -14.69
C VAL A 260 -12.60 -17.75 -14.20
N PRO A 261 -13.03 -16.48 -14.39
CA PRO A 261 -12.32 -15.33 -13.85
C PRO A 261 -12.14 -15.40 -12.33
N THR A 262 -13.20 -15.83 -11.61
CA THR A 262 -13.13 -16.02 -10.15
C THR A 262 -12.11 -17.09 -9.77
N MET A 263 -12.09 -18.23 -10.47
CA MET A 263 -11.14 -19.31 -10.24
C MET A 263 -9.70 -18.85 -10.52
N LEU A 264 -9.46 -18.16 -11.63
CA LEU A 264 -8.15 -17.63 -11.99
C LEU A 264 -7.65 -16.62 -10.95
N ALA A 265 -8.51 -15.71 -10.48
CA ALA A 265 -8.17 -14.75 -9.43
C ALA A 265 -7.78 -15.47 -8.11
N ASN A 266 -8.56 -16.46 -7.69
CA ASN A 266 -8.27 -17.27 -6.49
C ASN A 266 -6.96 -18.05 -6.63
N TYR A 267 -6.69 -18.62 -7.81
CA TYR A 267 -5.45 -19.33 -8.09
C TYR A 267 -4.24 -18.41 -8.00
N VAL A 268 -4.31 -17.24 -8.65
CA VAL A 268 -3.25 -16.22 -8.61
C VAL A 268 -2.99 -15.78 -7.17
N GLU A 269 -4.04 -15.47 -6.41
CA GLU A 269 -3.93 -15.05 -5.01
C GLU A 269 -3.30 -16.17 -4.14
N THR A 270 -3.72 -17.42 -4.33
CA THR A 270 -3.17 -18.56 -3.59
C THR A 270 -1.69 -18.76 -3.90
N LYS A 271 -1.31 -18.75 -5.19
CA LYS A 271 0.09 -18.91 -5.60
C LYS A 271 0.97 -17.77 -5.14
N ARG A 272 0.46 -16.53 -5.11
CA ARG A 272 1.18 -15.38 -4.55
C ARG A 272 1.38 -15.53 -3.04
N ASN A 273 0.36 -15.97 -2.31
CA ASN A 273 0.41 -16.20 -0.86
C ASN A 273 1.33 -17.36 -0.44
N GLU A 274 1.59 -18.32 -1.32
CA GLU A 274 2.56 -19.40 -1.09
C GLU A 274 4.02 -18.91 -1.09
N LEU A 275 4.29 -17.71 -1.62
CA LEU A 275 5.65 -17.20 -1.78
C LEU A 275 6.13 -16.47 -0.54
N ASP A 276 7.38 -16.75 -0.15
CA ASP A 276 8.06 -16.02 0.91
C ASP A 276 8.32 -14.55 0.51
N LYS A 277 8.08 -13.62 1.46
CA LYS A 277 8.42 -12.20 1.32
C LYS A 277 9.89 -12.04 0.92
N LYS A 278 10.15 -11.19 -0.07
CA LYS A 278 11.49 -10.98 -0.63
C LYS A 278 12.22 -9.85 0.05
N PHE A 279 13.48 -10.10 0.41
CA PHE A 279 14.37 -9.09 0.94
C PHE A 279 15.30 -8.58 -0.16
N GLN A 280 15.19 -7.30 -0.49
CA GLN A 280 15.92 -6.66 -1.58
C GLN A 280 16.76 -5.51 -1.05
N GLN A 281 18.01 -5.42 -1.51
CA GLN A 281 18.91 -4.31 -1.19
C GLN A 281 19.09 -3.45 -2.43
N SER A 282 18.99 -2.13 -2.28
CA SER A 282 19.03 -1.19 -3.41
C SER A 282 19.89 0.02 -3.05
N LEU A 283 20.57 0.58 -4.05
CA LEU A 283 21.13 1.91 -3.91
C LEU A 283 20.01 2.93 -4.05
N VAL A 284 19.99 3.97 -3.21
CA VAL A 284 18.99 5.04 -3.29
C VAL A 284 19.67 6.40 -3.39
N LEU A 285 19.22 7.19 -4.35
CA LEU A 285 19.58 8.59 -4.56
C LEU A 285 18.33 9.42 -4.30
N GLY A 286 18.46 10.50 -3.54
CA GLY A 286 17.36 11.40 -3.24
C GLY A 286 17.74 12.86 -3.45
N LEU A 287 16.74 13.64 -3.82
CA LEU A 287 16.80 15.09 -3.97
C LEU A 287 15.61 15.69 -3.28
N ASP A 288 15.82 16.78 -2.56
CA ASP A 288 14.75 17.58 -1.96
C ASP A 288 15.07 19.06 -2.16
N TYR A 289 14.08 19.83 -2.59
CA TYR A 289 14.18 21.27 -2.73
C TYR A 289 12.97 21.93 -2.10
N TYR A 290 13.20 22.76 -1.08
CA TYR A 290 12.14 23.49 -0.39
C TYR A 290 12.37 24.99 -0.47
N TYR A 291 11.39 25.69 -1.06
CA TYR A 291 11.34 27.14 -1.13
C TYR A 291 9.96 27.66 -0.75
N TYR A 292 9.92 28.61 0.18
CA TYR A 292 8.67 29.21 0.63
C TYR A 292 8.76 30.74 0.74
N LYS A 293 7.79 31.42 0.14
CA LYS A 293 7.40 32.82 0.35
C LYS A 293 5.87 32.91 0.32
N LYS A 294 5.30 33.95 0.93
CA LYS A 294 3.83 34.14 1.02
C LYS A 294 3.12 34.16 -0.34
N SER A 295 3.80 34.63 -1.40
CA SER A 295 3.27 34.70 -2.77
C SER A 295 3.71 33.55 -3.67
N PHE A 296 4.70 32.76 -3.27
CA PHE A 296 5.25 31.69 -4.08
C PHE A 296 5.87 30.61 -3.20
N TRP A 297 5.49 29.37 -3.41
CA TRP A 297 6.11 28.22 -2.79
C TRP A 297 6.34 27.12 -3.82
N LEU A 298 7.47 26.45 -3.67
CA LEU A 298 7.85 25.30 -4.45
C LEU A 298 8.54 24.31 -3.51
N HIS A 299 7.97 23.13 -3.41
CA HIS A 299 8.57 22.00 -2.72
C HIS A 299 8.56 20.82 -3.68
N THR A 300 9.72 20.24 -3.95
CA THR A 300 9.82 19.04 -4.77
C THR A 300 10.81 18.09 -4.15
N TRP A 301 10.54 16.80 -4.31
CA TRP A 301 11.43 15.73 -3.91
C TRP A 301 11.43 14.66 -4.97
N ALA A 302 12.54 13.93 -5.05
CA ALA A 302 12.70 12.79 -5.93
C ALA A 302 13.55 11.73 -5.23
N ASN A 303 13.28 10.48 -5.56
CA ASN A 303 14.04 9.31 -5.19
C ASN A 303 14.22 8.46 -6.43
N LEU A 304 15.44 7.97 -6.61
CA LEU A 304 15.81 7.05 -7.67
C LEU A 304 16.60 5.90 -7.05
N MET A 305 16.18 4.68 -7.33
CA MET A 305 16.93 3.48 -7.04
C MET A 305 17.38 2.90 -8.38
N PRO A 306 18.61 3.21 -8.82
CA PRO A 306 19.11 2.79 -10.13
C PRO A 306 19.72 1.40 -10.12
N TRP A 307 19.85 0.79 -8.95
CA TRP A 307 20.52 -0.49 -8.81
C TRP A 307 19.92 -1.29 -7.65
N HIS A 308 19.71 -2.57 -7.95
CA HIS A 308 19.12 -3.55 -7.08
C HIS A 308 20.04 -4.77 -7.01
N TYR A 309 20.39 -5.20 -5.79
CA TYR A 309 21.18 -6.40 -5.57
C TYR A 309 20.39 -7.64 -5.96
N ASP A 310 20.97 -8.46 -6.82
CA ASP A 310 20.42 -9.75 -7.20
C ASP A 310 20.98 -10.84 -6.27
N ASP A 311 20.09 -11.48 -5.52
CA ASP A 311 20.45 -12.59 -4.63
C ASP A 311 20.44 -13.96 -5.36
N GLY A 312 20.06 -14.00 -6.64
CA GLY A 312 19.94 -15.22 -7.44
C GLY A 312 18.76 -16.10 -7.03
N GLY A 313 17.81 -15.59 -6.23
CA GLY A 313 16.62 -16.34 -5.82
C GLY A 313 15.67 -16.56 -6.99
N SER A 314 15.02 -17.74 -7.06
CA SER A 314 14.11 -18.12 -8.16
C SER A 314 12.94 -17.17 -8.41
N PHE A 315 12.52 -16.42 -7.38
CA PHE A 315 11.44 -15.43 -7.46
C PHE A 315 11.95 -13.98 -7.29
N SER A 316 13.22 -13.71 -7.61
CA SER A 316 13.77 -12.35 -7.71
C SER A 316 13.11 -11.61 -8.88
N TYR A 317 12.86 -10.30 -8.72
CA TYR A 317 12.35 -9.48 -9.82
C TYR A 317 13.32 -9.45 -11.01
N HIS A 318 14.62 -9.66 -10.78
CA HIS A 318 15.59 -9.89 -11.85
C HIS A 318 15.15 -11.02 -12.79
N ASN A 319 14.61 -12.13 -12.28
CA ASN A 319 14.15 -13.24 -13.14
C ASN A 319 12.91 -12.87 -13.97
N TYR A 320 12.06 -11.98 -13.45
CA TYR A 320 10.86 -11.51 -14.16
C TYR A 320 11.17 -10.35 -15.11
N ASN A 321 12.30 -9.67 -14.93
CA ASN A 321 12.81 -8.61 -15.78
C ASN A 321 13.95 -9.09 -16.71
N ASN A 322 13.92 -10.36 -17.15
CA ASN A 322 14.90 -10.95 -18.07
C ASN A 322 16.39 -10.84 -17.62
N GLY A 323 16.64 -10.75 -16.32
CA GLY A 323 17.96 -10.55 -15.74
C GLY A 323 18.46 -9.10 -15.79
N GLU A 324 17.66 -8.16 -16.27
CA GLU A 324 18.04 -6.76 -16.41
C GLU A 324 17.81 -5.96 -15.12
N GLN A 325 18.65 -4.96 -14.88
CA GLN A 325 18.38 -3.95 -13.86
C GLN A 325 17.15 -3.13 -14.25
N TRP A 326 16.40 -2.67 -13.25
CA TRP A 326 15.28 -1.75 -13.43
C TRP A 326 15.47 -0.50 -12.58
N TYR A 327 14.60 0.48 -12.82
CA TYR A 327 14.60 1.74 -12.09
C TYR A 327 13.33 1.84 -11.27
N ASP A 328 13.51 1.90 -9.96
CA ASP A 328 12.44 2.28 -9.04
C ASP A 328 12.59 3.76 -8.71
N TYR A 329 11.51 4.54 -8.85
CA TYR A 329 11.56 5.97 -8.59
C TYR A 329 10.26 6.50 -8.01
N SER A 330 10.39 7.51 -7.17
CA SER A 330 9.27 8.24 -6.61
C SER A 330 9.59 9.72 -6.55
N GLY A 331 8.58 10.55 -6.56
CA GLY A 331 8.77 11.98 -6.44
C GLY A 331 7.47 12.73 -6.30
N GLY A 332 7.59 13.99 -5.94
CA GLY A 332 6.45 14.87 -5.86
C GLY A 332 6.82 16.31 -6.07
N LEU A 333 5.78 17.09 -6.33
CA LEU A 333 5.86 18.51 -6.58
C LEU A 333 4.67 19.18 -5.92
N ILE A 334 4.94 20.22 -5.15
CA ILE A 334 3.98 21.12 -4.56
C ILE A 334 4.38 22.52 -5.03
N PHE A 335 3.52 23.10 -5.84
CA PHE A 335 3.70 24.42 -6.41
C PHE A 335 2.49 25.27 -6.05
N GLY A 336 2.74 26.52 -5.68
CA GLY A 336 1.69 27.51 -5.63
C GLY A 336 2.20 28.92 -5.82
N TYR A 337 1.36 29.72 -6.45
CA TYR A 337 1.66 31.08 -6.83
C TYR A 337 0.44 31.97 -6.64
N LYS A 338 0.61 33.07 -5.93
CA LYS A 338 -0.39 34.13 -5.78
C LYS A 338 -0.01 35.27 -6.70
N TYR A 339 -0.79 35.47 -7.76
CA TYR A 339 -0.63 36.60 -8.67
C TYR A 339 -0.94 37.92 -7.94
N ASN A 340 -2.02 37.92 -7.14
CA ASN A 340 -2.37 39.03 -6.25
C ASN A 340 -3.09 38.49 -4.99
N LYS A 341 -3.74 39.37 -4.21
CA LYS A 341 -4.46 38.95 -2.98
C LYS A 341 -5.70 38.11 -3.27
N HIS A 342 -6.28 38.25 -4.46
CA HIS A 342 -7.52 37.60 -4.86
C HIS A 342 -7.24 36.30 -5.63
N LEU A 343 -6.32 36.33 -6.59
CA LEU A 343 -6.06 35.22 -7.50
C LEU A 343 -4.77 34.48 -7.15
N GLY A 344 -4.89 33.17 -6.96
CA GLY A 344 -3.77 32.25 -6.87
C GLY A 344 -4.03 30.95 -7.60
N VAL A 345 -2.95 30.24 -7.93
CA VAL A 345 -2.97 28.93 -8.55
C VAL A 345 -2.10 27.96 -7.75
N PHE A 346 -2.44 26.69 -7.79
CA PHE A 346 -1.66 25.63 -7.17
C PHE A 346 -1.67 24.37 -8.01
N ALA A 347 -0.61 23.59 -7.88
CA ALA A 347 -0.45 22.27 -8.47
C ALA A 347 0.36 21.40 -7.50
N GLU A 348 -0.20 20.27 -7.11
CA GLU A 348 0.36 19.34 -6.13
C GLU A 348 0.22 17.94 -6.71
N GLY A 349 1.23 17.09 -6.52
CA GLY A 349 1.16 15.72 -6.99
C GLY A 349 2.30 14.86 -6.49
N LYS A 350 2.05 13.56 -6.44
CA LYS A 350 3.02 12.50 -6.13
C LYS A 350 2.94 11.45 -7.22
N TYR A 351 4.09 10.90 -7.59
CA TYR A 351 4.19 9.79 -8.53
C TYR A 351 5.17 8.78 -7.96
N ASN A 352 4.81 7.50 -8.03
CA ASN A 352 5.66 6.41 -7.61
C ASN A 352 5.59 5.28 -8.64
N LYS A 353 6.75 4.67 -8.90
CA LYS A 353 6.87 3.47 -9.71
C LYS A 353 7.85 2.52 -9.04
N TYR A 354 7.35 1.44 -8.45
CA TYR A 354 8.16 0.36 -7.88
C TYR A 354 7.75 -1.00 -8.47
N TRP A 355 8.73 -1.83 -8.84
CA TRP A 355 8.49 -3.17 -9.42
C TRP A 355 7.49 -3.17 -10.59
N ASN A 356 7.55 -2.12 -11.43
CA ASN A 356 6.63 -1.85 -12.55
C ASN A 356 5.14 -1.66 -12.17
N ARG A 357 4.83 -1.44 -10.89
CA ARG A 357 3.56 -0.88 -10.44
C ARG A 357 3.67 0.63 -10.34
N GLU A 358 2.67 1.32 -10.84
CA GLU A 358 2.61 2.78 -10.83
C GLU A 358 1.41 3.24 -10.02
N TRP A 359 1.63 4.19 -9.11
CA TRP A 359 0.55 4.86 -8.40
C TRP A 359 0.91 6.32 -8.24
N TYR A 360 -0.07 7.17 -8.51
CA TYR A 360 0.10 8.60 -8.51
C TYR A 360 -1.20 9.26 -8.09
N ASP A 361 -1.06 10.49 -7.64
CA ASP A 361 -2.18 11.34 -7.30
C ASP A 361 -1.78 12.77 -7.64
N PHE A 362 -2.75 13.58 -8.07
CA PHE A 362 -2.49 14.97 -8.41
C PHE A 362 -3.71 15.84 -8.17
N LYS A 363 -3.44 17.09 -7.80
CA LYS A 363 -4.44 18.12 -7.57
C LYS A 363 -3.94 19.44 -8.13
N CYS A 364 -4.75 20.11 -8.92
CA CYS A 364 -4.46 21.46 -9.37
C CYS A 364 -5.70 22.33 -9.28
N GLY A 365 -5.53 23.63 -9.18
CA GLY A 365 -6.67 24.53 -9.08
C GLY A 365 -6.31 25.99 -9.05
N ILE A 366 -7.37 26.80 -9.13
CA ILE A 366 -7.34 28.25 -9.07
C ILE A 366 -8.17 28.67 -7.86
N ASN A 367 -7.59 29.50 -7.01
CA ASN A 367 -8.28 30.09 -5.88
C ASN A 367 -8.54 31.57 -6.17
N TYR A 368 -9.81 31.98 -6.07
CA TYR A 368 -10.22 33.39 -6.15
C TYR A 368 -10.87 33.82 -4.83
N VAL A 369 -10.21 34.70 -4.08
CA VAL A 369 -10.72 35.30 -2.84
C VAL A 369 -11.54 36.52 -3.22
N ILE A 370 -12.84 36.51 -2.92
CA ILE A 370 -13.80 37.52 -3.38
C ILE A 370 -13.69 38.85 -2.60
N PHE A 371 -13.21 38.82 -1.35
CA PHE A 371 -13.13 40.00 -0.47
C PHE A 371 -11.73 40.21 0.11
#